data_AF-A0A1S8CBK8-F1
#
_entry.id   AF-A0A1S8CBK8-F1
#
_cell.length_a   1.000
_cell.length_b   1.000
_cell.length_c   1.000
_cell.angle_alpha   90.00
_cell.angle_beta   90.00
_cell.angle_gamma   90.00
#
_symmetry.space_group_name_H-M   'P 1'
#
loop_
_entity.id
_entity.type
_entity.pdbx_description
1 polymer ?
#
loop_
_entity_poly.entity_id
_entity_poly.type
_entity_poly.pdbx_seq_one_letter_code
_entity_poly.pdbx_strand_id
1 'polypeptide(L)'
;MAQRDRDLRGAPPGLLTEVAALLHRHDPIGIAFGDDSDEYSPEAGTIALRLPGARSVDDVRRIVHGEFVHWFDAGTAGPEETYGAIAEEIWLLLRR
;
A
#
# COMPACT_ATOMS: atom_id res chain seq x y z
N MET A 1 -1.09 -22.38 10.65
CA MET A 1 -0.59 -21.08 11.15
C MET A 1 -1.65 -20.06 10.82
N ALA A 2 -2.51 -19.75 11.79
CA ALA A 2 -3.69 -18.92 11.65
C ALA A 2 -3.51 -17.66 12.51
N GLN A 3 -4.32 -16.62 12.21
CA GLN A 3 -4.38 -15.27 12.81
C GLN A 3 -3.48 -14.28 12.04
N ARG A 4 -4.00 -13.30 11.26
CA ARG A 4 -4.94 -12.25 11.71
C ARG A 4 -5.61 -11.44 10.57
N ASP A 5 -6.60 -12.02 9.88
CA ASP A 5 -7.58 -11.26 9.05
C ASP A 5 -8.63 -10.47 9.88
N ARG A 6 -8.28 -9.94 11.05
CA ARG A 6 -9.28 -9.58 12.07
C ARG A 6 -9.11 -8.21 12.67
N ASP A 7 -9.05 -7.16 11.84
CA ASP A 7 -9.67 -5.86 12.13
C ASP A 7 -9.58 -4.80 10.99
N LEU A 8 -9.80 -5.20 9.72
CA LEU A 8 -9.93 -4.24 8.60
C LEU A 8 -11.40 -4.04 8.19
N ARG A 9 -12.25 -3.65 9.14
CA ARG A 9 -13.68 -3.39 8.90
C ARG A 9 -13.83 -2.14 8.02
N GLY A 10 -13.80 -2.33 6.70
CA GLY A 10 -14.06 -1.28 5.71
C GLY A 10 -13.39 -1.47 4.35
N ALA A 11 -12.36 -2.31 4.24
CA ALA A 11 -11.70 -2.57 2.96
C ALA A 11 -12.49 -3.62 2.13
N PRO A 12 -12.62 -3.44 0.81
CA PRO A 12 -13.15 -4.47 -0.09
C PRO A 12 -12.38 -5.79 0.09
N PRO A 13 -13.06 -6.96 0.07
CA PRO A 13 -12.38 -8.24 0.19
C PRO A 13 -11.33 -8.40 -0.91
N GLY A 14 -10.07 -8.60 -0.52
CA GLY A 14 -8.93 -8.75 -1.44
C GLY A 14 -8.09 -7.47 -1.67
N LEU A 15 -8.57 -6.28 -1.29
CA LEU A 15 -7.84 -5.03 -1.56
C LEU A 15 -6.48 -5.00 -0.84
N LEU A 16 -6.39 -5.51 0.39
CA LEU A 16 -5.11 -5.62 1.10
C LEU A 16 -4.14 -6.48 0.30
N THR A 17 -4.55 -7.68 -0.11
CA THR A 17 -3.69 -8.62 -0.83
C THR A 17 -3.20 -8.04 -2.15
N GLU A 18 -4.08 -7.36 -2.89
CA GLU A 18 -3.72 -6.72 -4.14
C GLU A 18 -2.75 -5.54 -3.92
N VAL A 19 -2.97 -4.73 -2.88
CA VAL A 19 -2.04 -3.63 -2.52
C VAL A 19 -0.69 -4.19 -2.05
N ALA A 20 -0.67 -5.22 -1.20
CA ALA A 20 0.56 -5.85 -0.73
C ALA A 20 1.39 -6.42 -1.90
N ALA A 21 0.73 -7.09 -2.86
CA ALA A 21 1.38 -7.59 -4.06
C ALA A 21 1.95 -6.45 -4.94
N LEU A 22 1.24 -5.33 -5.05
CA LEU A 22 1.76 -4.14 -5.76
C LEU A 22 2.99 -3.56 -5.05
N LEU A 23 2.94 -3.39 -3.72
CA LEU A 23 4.06 -2.86 -2.96
C LEU A 23 5.28 -3.78 -3.02
N HIS A 24 5.09 -5.09 -2.88
CA HIS A 24 6.17 -6.07 -3.03
C HIS A 24 6.83 -5.99 -4.40
N ARG A 25 6.05 -5.85 -5.48
CA ARG A 25 6.61 -5.78 -6.85
C ARG A 25 7.39 -4.49 -7.11
N HIS A 26 6.94 -3.37 -6.56
CA HIS A 26 7.61 -2.07 -6.73
C HIS A 26 8.78 -1.88 -5.76
N ASP A 27 8.73 -2.55 -4.61
CA ASP A 27 9.75 -2.56 -3.57
C ASP A 27 10.33 -1.16 -3.24
N PRO A 28 9.48 -0.18 -2.90
CA PRO A 28 9.89 1.24 -2.81
C PRO A 28 11.00 1.53 -1.79
N ILE A 29 11.22 0.64 -0.82
CA ILE A 29 12.24 0.79 0.23
C ILE A 29 13.23 -0.37 0.31
N GLY A 30 13.18 -1.35 -0.61
CA GLY A 30 14.19 -2.40 -0.69
C GLY A 30 14.06 -3.52 0.35
N ILE A 31 12.84 -3.84 0.80
CA ILE A 31 12.57 -4.88 1.81
C ILE A 31 11.79 -6.08 1.27
N ALA A 32 11.48 -6.13 -0.03
CA ALA A 32 10.89 -7.32 -0.64
C ALA A 32 11.93 -8.45 -0.67
N PHE A 33 11.75 -9.47 0.17
CA PHE A 33 12.61 -10.65 0.21
C PHE A 33 11.83 -11.93 -0.09
N GLY A 34 12.31 -12.74 -1.02
CA GLY A 34 11.61 -13.97 -1.41
C GLY A 34 10.42 -13.71 -2.33
N ASP A 35 9.49 -14.66 -2.39
CA ASP A 35 8.32 -14.62 -3.27
C ASP A 35 7.01 -14.20 -2.56
N ASP A 36 7.04 -14.12 -1.23
CA ASP A 36 5.87 -13.76 -0.43
C ASP A 36 5.74 -12.23 -0.31
N SER A 37 4.51 -11.72 -0.23
CA SER A 37 4.22 -10.27 -0.12
C SER A 37 3.99 -9.80 1.32
N ASP A 38 4.37 -10.63 2.30
CA ASP A 38 4.02 -10.43 3.71
C ASP A 38 4.78 -9.26 4.33
N GLU A 39 5.95 -8.88 3.78
CA GLU A 39 6.81 -7.79 4.28
C GLU A 39 6.10 -6.43 4.25
N TYR A 40 5.21 -6.22 3.28
CA TYR A 40 4.44 -4.98 3.11
C TYR A 40 3.01 -5.06 3.63
N SER A 41 2.62 -6.16 4.29
CA SER A 41 1.25 -6.35 4.78
C SER A 41 0.78 -5.29 5.79
N PRO A 42 1.60 -4.84 6.75
CA PRO A 42 1.21 -3.77 7.68
C PRO A 42 0.82 -2.47 6.96
N GLU A 43 1.66 -2.02 6.03
CA GLU A 43 1.49 -0.82 5.23
C GLU A 43 0.29 -0.96 4.31
N ALA A 44 0.20 -2.08 3.59
CA ALA A 44 -0.90 -2.40 2.69
C ALA A 44 -2.25 -2.36 3.42
N GLY A 45 -2.30 -2.87 4.66
CA GLY A 45 -3.50 -2.80 5.50
C GLY A 45 -3.91 -1.36 5.81
N THR A 46 -2.97 -0.51 6.22
CA THR A 46 -3.25 0.91 6.50
C THR A 46 -3.63 1.72 5.27
N ILE A 47 -2.99 1.45 4.13
CA ILE A 47 -3.32 2.05 2.82
C ILE A 47 -4.73 1.63 2.42
N ALA A 48 -5.05 0.33 2.45
CA ALA A 48 -6.36 -0.19 2.05
C ALA A 48 -7.52 0.40 2.85
N LEU A 49 -7.32 0.75 4.12
CA LEU A 49 -8.33 1.45 4.94
C LEU A 49 -8.62 2.89 4.46
N ARG A 50 -7.63 3.56 3.87
CA ARG A 50 -7.72 4.97 3.44
C ARG A 50 -8.11 5.12 1.98
N LEU A 51 -7.81 4.15 1.13
CA LEU A 51 -8.11 4.17 -0.30
C LEU A 51 -9.59 4.48 -0.65
N PRO A 52 -10.62 4.03 0.11
CA PRO A 52 -12.01 4.41 -0.17
C PRO A 52 -12.28 5.92 -0.15
N GLY A 53 -11.43 6.72 0.50
CA GLY A 53 -11.53 8.18 0.52
C GLY A 53 -10.84 8.89 -0.66
N ALA A 54 -10.02 8.18 -1.43
CA ALA A 54 -9.26 8.75 -2.54
C ALA A 54 -10.17 9.12 -3.71
N ARG A 55 -9.97 10.31 -4.30
CA ARG A 55 -10.76 10.82 -5.44
C ARG A 55 -9.93 11.03 -6.70
N SER A 56 -8.63 10.80 -6.61
CA SER A 56 -7.67 10.99 -7.70
C SER A 56 -6.42 10.14 -7.48
N VAL A 57 -5.62 9.96 -8.53
CA VAL A 57 -4.29 9.34 -8.45
C VAL A 57 -3.40 10.09 -7.46
N ASP A 58 -3.47 11.43 -7.44
CA ASP A 58 -2.70 12.23 -6.48
C ASP A 58 -3.11 11.96 -5.02
N ASP A 59 -4.39 11.73 -4.75
CA ASP A 59 -4.82 11.34 -3.40
C ASP A 59 -4.26 9.97 -3.01
N VAL A 60 -4.25 9.01 -3.95
CA VAL A 60 -3.63 7.70 -3.74
C VAL A 60 -2.13 7.87 -3.46
N ARG A 61 -1.41 8.67 -4.26
CA ARG A 61 0.03 8.92 -4.07
C ARG A 61 0.32 9.47 -2.67
N ARG A 62 -0.43 10.48 -2.23
CA ARG A 62 -0.30 11.06 -0.89
C ARG A 62 -0.63 10.07 0.23
N ILE A 63 -1.65 9.23 0.04
CA ILE A 63 -2.01 8.18 1.00
C ILE A 63 -0.87 7.17 1.13
N VAL A 64 -0.36 6.65 0.01
CA VAL A 64 0.70 5.64 0.00
C VAL A 64 1.97 6.21 0.62
N HIS A 65 2.44 7.36 0.15
CA HIS A 65 3.63 8.01 0.72
C HIS A 65 3.45 8.32 2.21
N GLY A 66 2.28 8.83 2.61
CA GLY A 66 1.98 9.13 4.01
C GLY A 66 2.06 7.90 4.92
N GLU A 67 1.57 6.74 4.48
CA GLU A 67 1.71 5.51 5.25
C GLU A 67 3.16 5.03 5.27
N PHE A 68 3.90 5.14 4.17
CA PHE A 68 5.33 4.79 4.16
C PHE A 68 6.15 5.67 5.11
N VAL A 69 5.88 6.98 5.14
CA VAL A 69 6.52 7.90 6.10
C VAL A 69 6.12 7.54 7.53
N HIS A 70 4.87 7.11 7.77
CA HIS A 70 4.41 6.69 9.09
C HIS A 70 5.14 5.44 9.59
N TRP A 71 5.31 4.44 8.72
CA TRP A 71 5.91 3.15 9.06
C TRP A 71 7.45 3.17 9.07
N PHE A 72 8.08 3.95 8.19
CA PHE A 72 9.52 3.91 7.93
C PHE A 72 10.24 5.23 8.09
N ASP A 73 9.59 6.31 8.53
CA ASP A 73 10.12 7.67 8.52
C ASP A 73 10.37 8.26 7.12
N ALA A 74 10.49 9.58 7.04
CA ALA A 74 10.62 10.29 5.77
C ALA A 74 11.99 10.08 5.08
N GLY A 75 13.05 9.77 5.84
CA GLY A 75 14.37 9.49 5.30
C GLY A 75 14.40 8.17 4.56
N THR A 76 13.76 7.13 5.12
CA THR A 76 13.68 5.81 4.48
C THR A 76 12.62 5.79 3.37
N ALA A 77 11.45 6.39 3.60
CA ALA A 77 10.36 6.41 2.62
C ALA A 77 10.72 7.18 1.33
N GLY A 78 11.62 8.15 1.43
CA GLY A 78 12.06 8.97 0.30
C GLY A 78 11.01 9.99 -0.18
N PRO A 79 11.24 10.57 -1.37
CA PRO A 79 10.35 11.60 -1.94
C PRO A 79 8.97 11.05 -2.34
N GLU A 80 7.91 11.86 -2.22
CA GLU A 80 6.54 11.47 -2.63
C GLU A 80 6.48 11.07 -4.11
N GLU A 81 7.29 11.71 -4.95
CA GLU A 81 7.32 11.52 -6.39
C GLU A 81 7.68 10.08 -6.82
N THR A 82 8.39 9.32 -5.99
CA THR A 82 8.75 7.92 -6.28
C THR A 82 7.54 7.00 -6.27
N TYR A 83 6.44 7.41 -5.62
CA TYR A 83 5.22 6.61 -5.48
C TYR A 83 4.22 6.80 -6.64
N GLY A 84 4.57 7.58 -7.67
CA GLY A 84 3.69 7.85 -8.81
C GLY A 84 3.19 6.59 -9.52
N ALA A 85 4.11 5.68 -9.88
CA ALA A 85 3.75 4.43 -10.57
C ALA A 85 2.88 3.52 -9.69
N ILE A 86 3.21 3.40 -8.40
CA ILE A 86 2.41 2.64 -7.42
C ILE A 86 0.99 3.22 -7.34
N ALA A 87 0.86 4.54 -7.28
CA ALA A 87 -0.42 5.22 -7.16
C ALA A 87 -1.31 5.04 -8.40
N GLU A 88 -0.74 5.09 -9.60
CA GLU A 88 -1.47 4.84 -10.85
C GLU A 88 -2.05 3.42 -10.89
N GLU A 89 -1.26 2.42 -10.51
CA GLU A 89 -1.71 1.03 -10.51
C GLU A 89 -2.80 0.76 -9.47
N ILE A 90 -2.64 1.29 -8.26
CA ILE A 90 -3.68 1.22 -7.22
C ILE A 90 -4.95 1.95 -7.69
N TRP A 91 -4.84 3.09 -8.35
CA TRP A 91 -6.00 3.82 -8.86
C TRP A 91 -6.77 3.03 -9.94
N LEU A 92 -6.06 2.32 -10.81
CA LEU A 92 -6.69 1.40 -11.77
C LEU A 92 -7.41 0.26 -11.05
N LEU A 93 -6.79 -0.28 -10.00
CA LEU A 93 -7.40 -1.34 -9.17
C LEU A 93 -8.72 -0.91 -8.53
N LEU A 94 -8.82 0.33 -8.05
CA LEU A 94 -10.04 0.86 -7.44
C LEU A 94 -11.19 1.11 -8.43
N ARG A 95 -10.91 1.10 -9.75
CA ARG A 95 -11.88 1.43 -10.81
C ARG A 95 -12.35 0.22 -11.61
N ARG A 96 -11.90 -0.98 -11.23
CA ARG A 96 -12.40 -2.27 -11.71
C ARG A 96 -13.83 -2.51 -11.20
#